data_AF-A0AAN6BT58-F1
#
_entry.id   AF-A0AAN6BT58-F1
#
_cell.length_a   1.000
_cell.length_b   1.000
_cell.length_c   1.000
_cell.angle_alpha   90.00
_cell.angle_beta   90.00
_cell.angle_gamma   90.00
#
_symmetry.space_group_name_H-M   'P 1'
#
loop_
_entity.id
_entity.type
_entity.pdbx_description
1 polymer ?
#
loop_
_entity_poly.entity_id
_entity_poly.type
_entity_poly.pdbx_seq_one_letter_code
_entity_poly.pdbx_strand_id
1 'polypeptide(L)'
;MSFDLPSVSELKRAAEVGQRITPEDVSVIAQAESELTGKGPVRGGPAATAQSLAMRQMNFDTKLDEISRKPQSHITQEDAREIQATEGRAFNKPPGAGSVAAQVRSIANRNEELGLPPVNAGVDAYVTKDDAREAQRAESFVYGGQNPSGGMAAQMQSAADKIEHVRRVSGQD
;
A
#
# COMPACT_ATOMS: atom_id res chain seq x y z
N MET A 1 38.83 -17.82 6.72
CA MET A 1 37.85 -18.48 5.82
C MET A 1 37.70 -17.56 4.62
N SER A 2 38.09 -18.02 3.43
CA SER A 2 37.86 -17.28 2.18
C SER A 2 36.37 -17.34 1.88
N PHE A 3 35.65 -16.24 2.10
CA PHE A 3 34.29 -16.11 1.59
C PHE A 3 34.40 -15.96 0.07
N ASP A 4 34.00 -17.01 -0.63
CA ASP A 4 33.93 -16.96 -2.09
C ASP A 4 32.85 -15.94 -2.47
N LEU A 5 33.22 -14.94 -3.27
CA LEU A 5 32.33 -13.85 -3.63
C LEU A 5 31.23 -14.40 -4.55
N PRO A 6 29.95 -14.35 -4.18
CA PRO A 6 28.88 -14.87 -5.04
C PRO A 6 28.83 -14.07 -6.33
N SER A 7 28.59 -14.74 -7.45
CA SER A 7 28.38 -14.08 -8.72
C SER A 7 27.04 -13.34 -8.76
N VAL A 8 26.94 -12.36 -9.66
CA VAL A 8 25.69 -11.62 -9.92
C VAL A 8 24.55 -12.56 -10.30
N SER A 9 24.85 -13.61 -11.06
CA SER A 9 23.86 -14.61 -11.51
C SER A 9 23.34 -15.44 -10.33
N GLU A 10 24.22 -15.83 -9.41
CA GLU A 10 23.83 -16.57 -8.20
C GLU A 10 22.93 -15.73 -7.30
N LEU A 11 23.25 -14.44 -7.11
CA LEU A 11 22.41 -13.53 -6.32
C LEU A 11 21.01 -13.34 -6.94
N LYS A 12 20.93 -13.20 -8.27
CA LYS A 12 19.64 -13.10 -8.96
C LYS A 12 18.82 -14.38 -8.82
N ARG A 13 19.45 -15.54 -9.03
CA ARG A 13 18.81 -16.85 -8.90
C ARG A 13 18.35 -17.12 -7.46
N ALA A 14 19.16 -16.73 -6.47
CA ALA A 14 18.80 -16.81 -5.06
C ALA A 14 17.52 -16.00 -4.78
N ALA A 15 17.46 -14.75 -5.25
CA ALA A 15 16.25 -13.95 -5.14
C ALA A 15 15.04 -14.61 -5.85
N GLU A 16 15.21 -15.18 -7.04
CA GLU A 16 14.13 -15.87 -7.78
C GLU A 16 13.55 -17.07 -7.03
N VAL A 17 14.36 -17.80 -6.26
CA VAL A 17 13.87 -18.90 -5.41
C VAL A 17 13.29 -18.42 -4.08
N GLY A 18 13.20 -17.10 -3.86
CA GLY A 18 12.63 -16.49 -2.66
C GLY A 18 13.63 -16.25 -1.53
N GLN A 19 14.93 -16.42 -1.78
CA GLN A 19 15.95 -16.14 -0.77
C GLN A 19 16.03 -14.65 -0.48
N ARG A 20 16.04 -14.32 0.81
CA ARG A 20 16.22 -12.96 1.30
C ARG A 20 17.69 -12.59 1.30
N ILE A 21 17.99 -11.36 0.86
CA ILE A 21 19.32 -10.75 0.99
C ILE A 21 19.25 -9.74 2.11
N THR A 22 19.93 -10.01 3.21
CA THR A 22 19.90 -9.16 4.39
C THR A 22 20.94 -8.03 4.30
N PRO A 23 20.83 -6.95 5.10
CA PRO A 23 21.86 -5.91 5.19
C PRO A 23 23.24 -6.46 5.57
N GLU A 24 23.29 -7.54 6.36
CA GLU A 24 24.51 -8.23 6.73
C GLU A 24 25.12 -8.93 5.52
N ASP A 25 24.32 -9.64 4.71
CA ASP A 25 24.79 -10.26 3.47
C ASP A 25 25.41 -9.23 2.52
N VAL A 26 24.76 -8.07 2.36
CA VAL A 26 25.27 -6.98 1.53
C VAL A 26 26.63 -6.49 2.05
N SER A 27 26.78 -6.35 3.36
CA SER A 27 28.01 -5.88 4.00
C SER A 27 29.15 -6.87 3.81
N VAL A 28 28.89 -8.17 3.99
CA VAL A 28 29.87 -9.26 3.77
C VAL A 28 30.30 -9.31 2.30
N ILE A 29 29.35 -9.26 1.36
CA ILE A 29 29.65 -9.27 -0.08
C ILE A 29 30.44 -8.03 -0.48
N ALA A 30 30.08 -6.84 0.04
CA ALA A 30 30.80 -5.60 -0.25
C ALA A 30 32.24 -5.63 0.27
N GLN A 31 32.47 -6.18 1.47
CA GLN A 31 33.81 -6.37 2.01
C GLN A 31 34.62 -7.35 1.16
N ALA A 32 34.05 -8.52 0.83
CA ALA A 32 34.72 -9.52 0.01
C ALA A 32 35.06 -8.99 -1.39
N GLU A 33 34.16 -8.23 -2.03
CA GLU A 33 34.41 -7.59 -3.32
C GLU A 33 35.53 -6.53 -3.22
N SER A 34 35.57 -5.80 -2.10
CA SER A 34 36.59 -4.77 -1.89
C SER A 34 37.97 -5.35 -1.66
N GLU A 35 38.06 -6.44 -0.91
CA GLU A 35 39.30 -7.19 -0.68
C GLU A 35 39.85 -7.79 -1.99
N LEU A 36 38.97 -8.27 -2.88
CA LEU A 36 39.34 -8.94 -4.12
C LEU A 36 39.71 -7.96 -5.24
N THR A 37 38.98 -6.85 -5.37
CA THR A 37 39.22 -5.86 -6.43
C THR A 37 40.22 -4.77 -6.04
N GLY A 38 40.57 -4.67 -4.76
CA GLY A 38 41.42 -3.62 -4.20
C GLY A 38 40.82 -2.22 -4.31
N LYS A 39 39.52 -2.13 -4.65
CA LYS A 39 38.73 -0.91 -4.80
C LYS A 39 37.38 -1.16 -4.12
N GLY A 40 36.69 -0.10 -3.71
CA GLY A 40 35.34 -0.26 -3.15
C GLY A 40 34.34 -0.89 -4.14
N PRO A 41 33.07 -1.05 -3.74
CA PRO A 41 32.06 -1.75 -4.52
C PRO A 41 32.03 -1.37 -6.01
N VAL A 42 32.07 -2.36 -6.88
CA VAL A 42 32.13 -2.15 -8.33
C VAL A 42 30.73 -1.97 -8.91
N ARG A 43 30.57 -1.00 -9.82
CA ARG A 43 29.28 -0.76 -10.49
C ARG A 43 28.83 -2.01 -11.24
N GLY A 44 27.65 -2.52 -10.88
CA GLY A 44 27.08 -3.73 -11.48
C GLY A 44 27.71 -5.04 -11.00
N GLY A 45 28.66 -4.98 -10.06
CA GLY A 45 29.23 -6.15 -9.42
C GLY A 45 28.29 -6.82 -8.41
N PRO A 46 28.74 -7.93 -7.80
CA PRO A 46 28.04 -8.62 -6.71
C PRO A 46 27.53 -7.70 -5.60
N ALA A 47 28.34 -6.79 -5.08
CA ALA A 47 27.93 -5.94 -3.96
C ALA A 47 26.82 -4.96 -4.35
N ALA A 48 26.96 -4.30 -5.50
CA ALA A 48 25.93 -3.41 -6.04
C ALA A 48 24.63 -4.16 -6.35
N THR A 49 24.73 -5.40 -6.83
CA THR A 49 23.56 -6.25 -7.10
C THR A 49 22.87 -6.67 -5.82
N ALA A 50 23.62 -7.14 -4.82
CA ALA A 50 23.10 -7.52 -3.51
C ALA A 50 22.38 -6.34 -2.84
N GLN A 51 23.00 -5.16 -2.85
CA GLN A 51 22.39 -3.93 -2.33
C GLN A 51 21.08 -3.61 -3.05
N SER A 52 21.07 -3.66 -4.40
CA SER A 52 19.85 -3.37 -5.18
C SER A 52 18.73 -4.35 -4.86
N LEU A 53 19.04 -5.63 -4.70
CA LEU A 53 18.05 -6.66 -4.36
C LEU A 53 17.52 -6.49 -2.93
N ALA A 54 18.39 -6.28 -1.95
CA ALA A 54 18.00 -6.02 -0.57
C ALA A 54 17.04 -4.82 -0.47
N MET A 55 17.34 -3.71 -1.16
CA MET A 55 16.46 -2.55 -1.21
C MET A 55 15.09 -2.86 -1.84
N ARG A 56 15.05 -3.64 -2.93
CA ARG A 56 13.77 -4.01 -3.58
C ARG A 56 12.94 -4.94 -2.68
N GLN A 57 13.59 -5.89 -2.01
CA GLN A 57 12.94 -6.78 -1.05
C GLN A 57 12.39 -6.02 0.14
N MET A 58 13.15 -5.07 0.69
CA MET A 58 12.67 -4.17 1.75
C MET A 58 11.46 -3.34 1.29
N ASN A 59 11.50 -2.78 0.08
CA ASN A 59 10.35 -2.02 -0.45
C ASN A 59 9.09 -2.90 -0.59
N PHE A 60 9.26 -4.15 -1.02
CA PHE A 60 8.17 -5.12 -1.07
C PHE A 60 7.61 -5.41 0.34
N ASP A 61 8.48 -5.61 1.33
CA ASP A 61 8.05 -5.85 2.71
C ASP A 61 7.30 -4.65 3.32
N THR A 62 7.77 -3.43 3.07
CA THR A 62 7.06 -2.21 3.46
C THR A 62 5.66 -2.15 2.86
N LYS A 63 5.53 -2.45 1.55
CA LYS A 63 4.22 -2.46 0.88
C LYS A 63 3.31 -3.56 1.38
N LEU A 64 3.87 -4.74 1.68
CA LEU A 64 3.11 -5.81 2.32
C LEU A 64 2.60 -5.40 3.70
N ASP A 65 3.42 -4.71 4.49
CA ASP A 65 3.04 -4.24 5.81
C ASP A 65 2.00 -3.12 5.77
N GLU A 66 2.07 -2.23 4.78
CA GLU A 66 1.01 -1.23 4.52
C GLU A 66 -0.34 -1.91 4.25
N ILE A 67 -0.35 -3.00 3.48
CA ILE A 67 -1.57 -3.75 3.13
C ILE A 67 -2.04 -4.62 4.29
N SER A 68 -1.13 -5.22 5.05
CA SER A 68 -1.47 -6.09 6.19
C SER A 68 -2.25 -5.35 7.28
N ARG A 69 -2.01 -4.04 7.41
CA ARG A 69 -2.72 -3.15 8.34
C ARG A 69 -4.10 -2.74 7.85
N LYS A 70 -4.41 -2.92 6.56
CA LYS A 70 -5.73 -2.62 6.00
C LYS A 70 -6.72 -3.73 6.37
N PRO A 71 -7.99 -3.39 6.69
CA PRO A 71 -9.05 -4.39 6.71
C PRO A 71 -9.12 -5.09 5.35
N GLN A 72 -9.38 -6.41 5.33
CA GLN A 72 -9.46 -7.17 4.07
C GLN A 72 -10.44 -6.56 3.07
N SER A 73 -11.55 -5.98 3.53
CA SER A 73 -12.56 -5.30 2.70
C SER A 73 -12.08 -4.01 2.02
N HIS A 74 -10.94 -3.46 2.46
CA HIS A 74 -10.36 -2.22 1.95
C HIS A 74 -9.14 -2.47 1.07
N ILE A 75 -8.80 -3.74 0.80
CA ILE A 75 -7.76 -4.10 -0.15
C ILE A 75 -8.30 -3.86 -1.57
N THR A 76 -7.62 -3.01 -2.33
CA THR A 76 -8.07 -2.51 -3.64
C THR A 76 -7.28 -3.10 -4.82
N GLN A 77 -7.74 -2.86 -6.05
CA GLN A 77 -6.96 -3.19 -7.26
C GLN A 77 -5.67 -2.40 -7.40
N GLU A 78 -5.59 -1.21 -6.79
CA GLU A 78 -4.34 -0.46 -6.75
C GLU A 78 -3.32 -1.20 -5.87
N ASP A 79 -3.74 -1.64 -4.69
CA ASP A 79 -2.90 -2.44 -3.78
C ASP A 79 -2.36 -3.70 -4.45
N ALA A 80 -3.23 -4.40 -5.20
CA ALA A 80 -2.84 -5.58 -5.96
C ALA A 80 -1.78 -5.28 -7.03
N ARG A 81 -1.93 -4.16 -7.76
CA ARG A 81 -0.96 -3.73 -8.79
C ARG A 81 0.37 -3.32 -8.18
N GLU A 82 0.37 -2.58 -7.07
CA GLU A 82 1.58 -2.19 -6.37
C GLU A 82 2.35 -3.40 -5.84
N ILE A 83 1.66 -4.36 -5.21
CA ILE A 83 2.28 -5.59 -4.71
C ILE A 83 2.83 -6.44 -5.85
N GLN A 84 2.09 -6.61 -6.94
CA GLN A 84 2.57 -7.37 -8.08
C GLN A 84 3.86 -6.76 -8.67
N ALA A 85 3.90 -5.43 -8.80
CA ALA A 85 5.07 -4.74 -9.34
C ALA A 85 6.28 -4.80 -8.41
N THR A 86 6.06 -4.65 -7.10
CA THR A 86 7.14 -4.68 -6.10
C THR A 86 7.66 -6.09 -5.87
N GLU A 87 6.79 -7.10 -5.79
CA GLU A 87 7.18 -8.52 -5.68
C GLU A 87 8.03 -8.95 -6.87
N GLY A 88 7.60 -8.59 -8.10
CA GLY A 88 8.33 -8.96 -9.30
C GLY A 88 9.74 -8.37 -9.36
N ARG A 89 9.92 -7.15 -8.81
CA ARG A 89 11.23 -6.50 -8.71
C ARG A 89 12.08 -7.09 -7.57
N ALA A 90 11.46 -7.46 -6.46
CA ALA A 90 12.13 -8.03 -5.29
C ALA A 90 12.74 -9.41 -5.56
N PHE A 91 12.05 -10.22 -6.37
CA PHE A 91 12.45 -11.61 -6.65
C PHE A 91 12.88 -11.84 -8.10
N ASN A 92 13.08 -10.79 -8.91
CA ASN A 92 13.46 -10.86 -10.34
C ASN A 92 12.62 -11.80 -11.22
N LYS A 93 11.41 -12.16 -10.79
CA LYS A 93 10.52 -13.04 -11.54
C LYS A 93 9.10 -12.53 -11.48
N PRO A 94 8.28 -12.74 -12.52
CA PRO A 94 6.85 -12.47 -12.44
C PRO A 94 6.22 -13.24 -11.26
N PRO A 95 5.36 -12.60 -10.45
CA PRO A 95 4.64 -13.31 -9.39
C PRO A 95 3.80 -14.45 -9.96
N GLY A 96 3.98 -15.65 -9.42
CA GLY A 96 3.30 -16.87 -9.87
C GLY A 96 1.99 -17.13 -9.14
N ALA A 97 1.30 -18.20 -9.52
CA ALA A 97 0.17 -18.71 -8.74
C ALA A 97 0.65 -19.07 -7.32
N GLY A 98 -0.09 -18.63 -6.30
CA GLY A 98 0.27 -18.81 -4.88
C GLY A 98 1.18 -17.73 -4.29
N SER A 99 1.69 -16.79 -5.11
CA SER A 99 2.39 -15.60 -4.63
C SER A 99 1.52 -14.72 -3.74
N VAL A 100 2.15 -13.81 -2.99
CA VAL A 100 1.40 -12.83 -2.19
C VAL A 100 0.64 -11.87 -3.10
N ALA A 101 1.23 -11.44 -4.22
CA ALA A 101 0.53 -10.68 -5.25
C ALA A 101 -0.73 -11.38 -5.77
N ALA A 102 -0.66 -12.70 -6.03
CA ALA A 102 -1.83 -13.46 -6.46
C ALA A 102 -2.93 -13.47 -5.38
N GLN A 103 -2.56 -13.56 -4.11
CA GLN A 103 -3.51 -13.52 -2.99
C GLN A 103 -4.14 -12.14 -2.83
N VAL A 104 -3.35 -11.07 -2.83
CA VAL A 104 -3.84 -9.67 -2.73
C VAL A 104 -4.78 -9.38 -3.89
N ARG A 105 -4.43 -9.77 -5.12
CA ARG A 105 -5.29 -9.62 -6.29
C ARG A 105 -6.60 -10.41 -6.16
N SER A 106 -6.55 -11.63 -5.62
CA SER A 106 -7.77 -12.42 -5.39
C SER A 106 -8.71 -11.74 -4.38
N ILE A 107 -8.16 -11.11 -3.34
CA ILE A 107 -8.96 -10.37 -2.36
C ILE A 107 -9.54 -9.10 -3.00
N ALA A 108 -8.73 -8.35 -3.74
CA ALA A 108 -9.17 -7.14 -4.44
C ALA A 108 -10.30 -7.43 -5.44
N ASN A 109 -10.16 -8.49 -6.26
CA ASN A 109 -11.22 -8.91 -7.19
C ASN A 109 -12.51 -9.23 -6.44
N ARG A 110 -12.43 -10.01 -5.37
CA ARG A 110 -13.59 -10.34 -4.54
C ARG A 110 -14.23 -9.09 -3.94
N ASN A 111 -13.42 -8.13 -3.49
CA ASN A 111 -13.93 -6.89 -2.94
C ASN A 111 -14.69 -6.09 -4.00
N GLU A 112 -14.15 -5.96 -5.22
CA GLU A 112 -14.88 -5.30 -6.31
C GLU A 112 -16.18 -6.02 -6.66
N GLU A 113 -16.17 -7.36 -6.73
CA GLU A 113 -17.38 -8.17 -6.97
C GLU A 113 -18.45 -7.96 -5.89
N LEU A 114 -18.03 -7.74 -4.64
CA LEU A 114 -18.90 -7.48 -3.50
C LEU A 114 -19.20 -5.99 -3.27
N GLY A 115 -18.64 -5.08 -4.09
CA GLY A 115 -18.77 -3.64 -3.90
C GLY A 115 -18.11 -3.12 -2.61
N LEU A 116 -17.02 -3.75 -2.18
CA LEU A 116 -16.21 -3.41 -1.02
C LEU A 116 -14.99 -2.53 -1.39
N PRO A 117 -14.55 -1.62 -0.51
CA PRO A 117 -15.24 -1.24 0.72
C PRO A 117 -16.57 -0.55 0.37
N PRO A 118 -17.62 -0.74 1.18
CA PRO A 118 -18.89 -0.09 0.91
C PRO A 118 -18.61 1.41 0.83
N VAL A 119 -19.21 2.09 -0.16
CA VAL A 119 -19.02 3.53 -0.46
C VAL A 119 -19.20 4.49 0.73
N ASN A 120 -19.63 3.99 1.89
CA ASN A 120 -19.79 4.71 3.15
C ASN A 120 -18.61 4.55 4.14
N ALA A 121 -17.54 3.82 3.81
CA ALA A 121 -16.43 3.59 4.75
C ALA A 121 -15.48 4.79 4.94
N GLY A 122 -15.64 5.85 4.13
CA GLY A 122 -14.88 7.11 4.22
C GLY A 122 -15.75 8.34 4.45
N VAL A 123 -17.04 8.17 4.72
CA VAL A 123 -17.87 9.26 5.25
C VAL A 123 -17.94 9.00 6.73
N ASP A 124 -17.30 9.84 7.53
CA ASP A 124 -17.43 9.84 8.98
C ASP A 124 -18.88 9.53 9.36
N ALA A 125 -19.07 8.40 10.05
CA ALA A 125 -20.37 7.94 10.53
C ALA A 125 -21.00 8.88 11.59
N TYR A 126 -20.56 10.15 11.64
CA TYR A 126 -20.92 11.20 12.60
C TYR A 126 -21.33 12.50 11.90
N VAL A 127 -21.96 12.43 10.72
CA VAL A 127 -22.79 13.54 10.25
C VAL A 127 -24.25 13.14 10.44
N THR A 128 -24.71 13.19 11.68
CA THR A 128 -26.15 13.18 11.95
C THR A 128 -26.75 14.54 11.61
N LYS A 129 -28.08 14.63 11.47
CA LYS A 129 -28.75 15.92 11.29
C LYS A 129 -28.45 16.89 12.42
N ASP A 130 -28.19 16.37 13.63
CA ASP A 130 -27.86 17.19 14.78
C ASP A 130 -26.43 17.72 14.72
N ASP A 131 -25.45 16.91 14.28
CA ASP A 131 -24.06 17.37 14.05
C ASP A 131 -23.99 18.45 12.95
N ALA A 132 -24.76 18.25 11.86
CA ALA A 132 -24.87 19.25 10.80
C ALA A 132 -25.55 20.54 11.29
N ARG A 133 -26.56 20.45 12.18
CA ARG A 133 -27.22 21.62 12.79
C ARG A 133 -26.29 22.36 13.76
N GLU A 134 -25.47 21.64 14.50
CA GLU A 134 -24.49 22.23 15.41
C GLU A 134 -23.40 22.99 14.64
N ALA A 135 -22.88 22.39 13.57
CA ALA A 135 -21.98 23.07 12.64
C ALA A 135 -22.62 24.32 12.01
N GLN A 136 -23.91 24.26 11.63
CA GLN A 136 -24.66 25.43 11.14
C GLN A 136 -24.80 26.54 12.18
N ARG A 137 -24.99 26.20 13.47
CA ARG A 137 -25.07 27.19 14.55
C ARG A 137 -23.73 27.86 14.79
N ALA A 138 -22.65 27.08 14.78
CA ALA A 138 -21.30 27.59 14.92
C ALA A 138 -20.91 28.50 13.73
N GLU A 139 -21.16 28.08 12.49
CA GLU A 139 -20.88 28.89 11.30
C GLU A 139 -21.73 30.16 11.24
N SER A 140 -23.03 30.07 11.59
CA SER A 140 -23.92 31.23 11.66
C SER A 140 -23.45 32.24 12.72
N PHE A 141 -22.91 31.79 13.85
CA PHE A 141 -22.33 32.68 14.86
C PHE A 141 -21.08 33.40 14.32
N VAL A 142 -20.22 32.71 13.59
CA VAL A 142 -18.98 33.27 13.02
C VAL A 142 -19.26 34.26 11.88
N TYR A 143 -20.30 34.03 11.07
CA TYR A 143 -20.68 34.86 9.93
C TYR A 143 -21.86 35.81 10.19
N GLY A 144 -22.19 36.09 11.46
CA GLY A 144 -23.15 37.14 11.82
C GLY A 144 -24.61 36.82 11.45
N GLY A 145 -25.00 35.55 11.45
CA GLY A 145 -26.37 35.09 11.24
C GLY A 145 -26.66 34.50 9.85
N GLN A 146 -25.72 34.55 8.91
CA GLN A 146 -25.88 33.98 7.56
C GLN A 146 -24.95 32.79 7.33
N ASN A 147 -25.51 31.64 6.95
CA ASN A 147 -24.72 30.51 6.47
C ASN A 147 -24.42 30.69 4.97
N PRO A 148 -23.15 30.78 4.56
CA PRO A 148 -22.80 30.97 3.15
C PRO A 148 -23.21 29.76 2.31
N SER A 149 -23.83 30.02 1.15
CA SER A 149 -24.19 28.99 0.17
C SER A 149 -22.93 28.30 -0.36
N GLY A 150 -22.73 27.03 -0.02
CA GLY A 150 -21.53 26.25 -0.36
C GLY A 150 -20.48 26.13 0.75
N GLY A 151 -20.71 26.72 1.93
CA GLY A 151 -19.89 26.52 3.14
C GLY A 151 -19.94 25.07 3.66
N MET A 152 -19.08 24.75 4.64
CA MET A 152 -18.95 23.37 5.15
C MET A 152 -20.28 22.83 5.66
N ALA A 153 -21.09 23.66 6.34
CA ALA A 153 -22.38 23.21 6.84
C ALA A 153 -23.42 22.95 5.73
N ALA A 154 -23.38 23.66 4.61
CA ALA A 154 -24.25 23.39 3.45
C ALA A 154 -23.87 22.06 2.77
N GLN A 155 -22.57 21.76 2.72
CA GLN A 155 -22.06 20.48 2.20
C GLN A 155 -22.45 19.32 3.12
N MET A 156 -22.37 19.51 4.45
CA MET A 156 -22.81 18.52 5.44
C MET A 156 -24.30 18.23 5.35
N GLN A 157 -25.17 19.24 5.17
CA GLN A 157 -26.61 19.03 4.96
C GLN A 157 -26.88 18.25 3.67
N SER A 158 -26.23 18.63 2.57
CA SER A 158 -26.40 17.91 1.30
C SER A 158 -25.94 16.44 1.40
N ALA A 159 -24.88 16.17 2.15
CA ALA A 159 -24.43 14.81 2.43
C ALA A 159 -25.45 14.05 3.31
N ALA A 160 -25.94 14.66 4.38
CA ALA A 160 -26.94 14.06 5.28
C ALA A 160 -28.27 13.75 4.58
N ASP A 161 -28.77 14.66 3.74
CA ASP A 161 -30.02 14.47 2.98
C ASP A 161 -29.89 13.35 1.95
N LYS A 162 -28.72 13.23 1.30
CA LYS A 162 -28.43 12.09 0.39
C LYS A 162 -28.40 10.77 1.14
N ILE A 163 -27.82 10.73 2.33
CA ILE A 163 -27.77 9.53 3.18
C ILE A 163 -29.18 9.11 3.64
N GLU A 164 -30.03 10.05 4.06
CA GLU A 164 -31.43 9.75 4.43
C GLU A 164 -32.22 9.26 3.21
N HIS A 165 -32.04 9.89 2.05
CA HIS A 165 -32.74 9.49 0.84
C HIS A 165 -32.39 8.05 0.43
N VAL A 166 -31.10 7.69 0.48
CA VAL A 166 -30.64 6.32 0.21
C VAL A 166 -31.19 5.33 1.22
N ARG A 167 -31.22 5.66 2.52
CA ARG A 167 -31.85 4.81 3.58
C ARG A 167 -33.35 4.61 3.37
N ARG A 168 -34.06 5.63 2.87
CA ARG A 168 -35.51 5.53 2.61
C ARG A 168 -35.84 4.66 1.39
N VAL A 169 -34.98 4.67 0.38
CA VAL A 169 -35.13 3.89 -0.86
C VAL A 169 -34.72 2.43 -0.67
N SER A 170 -33.77 2.14 0.22
CA SER A 170 -33.31 0.78 0.55
C SER A 170 -34.08 0.08 1.68
N GLY A 171 -35.09 0.74 2.25
CA GLY A 171 -35.96 0.21 3.32
C GLY A 171 -37.41 -0.04 2.91
N GLN A 172 -37.71 -0.12 1.60
CA GLN A 172 -39.00 -0.60 1.10
C GLN A 172 -38.83 -2.03 0.56
N ASP A 173 -38.94 -3.00 1.47
CA ASP A 173 -39.50 -4.34 1.19
C ASP A 173 -40.97 -4.36 1.63
#